data_AF-A0A3R5ZL17-F1
#
_entry.id   AF-A0A3R5ZL17-F1
#
_cell.length_a   1.000
_cell.length_b   1.000
_cell.length_c   1.000
_cell.angle_alpha   90.00
_cell.angle_beta   90.00
_cell.angle_gamma   90.00
#
_symmetry.space_group_name_H-M   'P 1'
#
loop_
_entity.id
_entity.type
_entity.pdbx_description
1 polymer ?
#
loop_
_entity_poly.entity_id
_entity_poly.type
_entity_poly.pdbx_seq_one_letter_code
_entity_poly.pdbx_strand_id
1 'polypeptide(L)'
;MGFFKFGSKKPSINHQIIQGKKCTVFQFSMKATDFVITCHVAPAPEPLISFPSYDPRLGRYVEIVYGEKDFADDIQKLIDTIDYEDRGEEAFYYAFDVFVTEHINEFNRLIDTDLFRIISEIILMMEAILKARVKEQLPEQDKIDIMHSYINRTLTKFANNFYITKYRRSNFNIEPYLVKYSDTVR
;
A
#
# COMPACT_ATOMS: atom_id res chain seq x y z
N MET A 1 -18.19 18.65 -6.03
CA MET A 1 -18.26 17.90 -4.76
C MET A 1 -17.21 18.51 -3.84
N GLY A 2 -17.62 18.99 -2.67
CA GLY A 2 -16.75 19.75 -1.77
C GLY A 2 -15.78 18.84 -1.04
N PHE A 3 -14.48 19.14 -1.13
CA PHE A 3 -13.44 18.54 -0.30
C PHE A 3 -13.62 19.06 1.15
N PHE A 4 -14.12 18.21 2.04
CA PHE A 4 -14.25 18.55 3.46
C PHE A 4 -12.93 18.30 4.18
N LYS A 5 -12.32 19.38 4.69
CA LYS A 5 -11.18 19.33 5.62
C LYS A 5 -11.69 19.00 7.02
N PHE A 6 -11.72 17.71 7.37
CA PHE A 6 -11.59 17.35 8.79
C PHE A 6 -10.14 17.59 9.21
N GLY A 7 -9.94 17.99 10.47
CA GLY A 7 -8.59 18.15 11.02
C GLY A 7 -7.92 16.78 11.11
N SER A 8 -7.29 16.32 10.04
CA SER A 8 -6.50 15.12 10.03
C SER A 8 -5.39 15.28 11.08
N LYS A 9 -5.38 14.39 12.06
CA LYS A 9 -4.26 14.33 13.00
C LYS A 9 -3.05 13.90 12.18
N LYS A 10 -2.12 14.83 11.96
CA LYS A 10 -0.89 14.51 11.24
C LYS A 10 -0.18 13.35 11.94
N PRO A 11 0.30 12.35 11.19
CA PRO A 11 1.10 11.29 11.78
C PRO A 11 2.35 11.89 12.42
N SER A 12 2.77 11.32 13.55
CA SER A 12 4.09 11.63 14.10
C SER A 12 5.11 10.66 13.51
N ILE A 13 6.25 11.21 13.08
CA ILE A 13 7.31 10.46 12.41
C ILE A 13 8.57 10.61 13.24
N ASN A 14 9.15 9.49 13.67
CA ASN A 14 10.35 9.46 14.49
C ASN A 14 11.37 8.47 13.95
N HIS A 15 12.64 8.86 13.88
CA HIS A 15 13.74 7.98 13.50
C HIS A 15 14.38 7.36 14.73
N GLN A 16 14.46 6.02 14.76
CA GLN A 16 14.97 5.27 15.91
C GLN A 16 15.90 4.14 15.47
N ILE A 17 16.74 3.67 16.38
CA ILE A 17 17.52 2.44 16.18
C ILE A 17 16.83 1.32 16.95
N ILE A 18 16.33 0.32 16.23
CA ILE A 18 15.62 -0.83 16.79
C ILE A 18 16.43 -2.08 16.43
N GLN A 19 16.88 -2.82 17.45
CA GLN A 19 17.70 -4.03 17.27
C GLN A 19 18.92 -3.81 16.35
N GLY A 20 19.57 -2.65 16.46
CA GLY A 20 20.74 -2.29 15.66
C GLY A 20 20.45 -1.82 14.23
N LYS A 21 19.18 -1.77 13.81
CA LYS A 21 18.76 -1.25 12.49
C LYS A 21 18.14 0.14 12.63
N LYS A 22 18.43 1.01 11.66
CA LYS A 22 17.77 2.32 11.55
C LYS A 22 16.35 2.10 11.03
N CYS A 23 15.37 2.62 11.74
CA CYS A 23 13.96 2.51 11.40
C CYS A 23 13.29 3.89 11.45
N THR A 24 12.31 4.09 10.58
CA THR A 24 11.32 5.16 10.72
C THR A 24 10.08 4.58 11.40
N VAL A 25 9.64 5.24 12.46
CA VAL A 25 8.47 4.87 13.27
C VAL A 25 7.37 5.89 13.00
N PHE A 26 6.27 5.42 12.41
CA PHE A 26 5.09 6.21 12.11
C PHE A 26 4.02 5.90 13.14
N GLN A 27 3.51 6.93 13.82
CA GLN A 27 2.38 6.79 14.73
C GLN A 27 1.16 7.49 14.12
N PHE A 28 0.09 6.71 13.99
CA PHE A 28 -1.17 7.13 13.40
C PHE A 28 -2.31 7.04 14.43
N SER A 29 -3.35 7.84 14.22
CA SER A 29 -4.58 7.82 15.00
C SER A 29 -5.77 7.58 14.09
N MET A 30 -6.56 6.54 14.38
CA MET A 30 -7.89 6.32 13.81
C MET A 30 -8.94 6.46 14.90
N LYS A 31 -10.21 6.64 14.52
CA LYS A 31 -11.34 6.63 15.47
C LYS A 31 -11.35 5.38 16.35
N ALA A 32 -10.98 4.22 15.80
CA ALA A 32 -11.03 2.94 16.49
C ALA A 32 -9.83 2.66 17.41
N THR A 33 -8.63 3.09 17.02
CA THR A 33 -7.38 2.85 17.78
C THR A 33 -6.25 3.74 17.26
N ASP A 34 -5.31 4.06 18.14
CA ASP A 34 -3.97 4.49 17.72
C ASP A 34 -3.13 3.26 17.36
N PHE A 35 -2.25 3.38 16.38
CA PHE A 35 -1.34 2.30 15.98
C PHE A 35 0.00 2.83 15.47
N VAL A 36 0.97 1.93 15.38
CA VAL A 36 2.34 2.25 14.97
C VAL A 36 2.78 1.32 13.85
N ILE A 37 3.32 1.90 12.77
CA ILE A 37 4.01 1.16 11.72
C ILE A 37 5.51 1.50 11.81
N THR A 38 6.34 0.46 11.76
CA THR A 38 7.80 0.60 11.78
C THR A 38 8.37 0.07 10.47
N CYS A 39 9.09 0.91 9.74
CA CYS A 39 9.77 0.54 8.49
C CYS A 39 11.28 0.70 8.64
N HIS A 40 12.06 -0.07 7.87
CA HIS A 40 13.51 0.12 7.83
C HIS A 40 13.85 1.37 7.03
N VAL A 41 14.95 2.05 7.38
CA VAL A 41 15.48 3.15 6.56
C VAL A 41 16.26 2.57 5.39
N ALA A 42 15.87 2.93 4.16
CA ALA A 42 16.60 2.54 2.96
C ALA A 42 17.84 3.44 2.77
N PRO A 43 18.97 2.90 2.27
CA PRO A 43 20.20 3.67 2.08
C PRO A 43 20.09 4.59 0.85
N ALA A 44 19.58 5.80 1.05
CA ALA A 44 19.41 6.81 0.01
C ALA A 44 19.69 8.23 0.55
N PRO A 45 20.00 9.21 -0.33
CA PRO A 45 20.17 10.61 0.07
C PRO A 45 18.86 11.27 0.53
N GLU A 46 17.72 10.76 0.06
CA GLU A 46 16.39 11.18 0.48
C GLU A 46 15.84 10.25 1.57
N PRO A 47 14.93 10.72 2.45
CA PRO A 47 14.32 9.88 3.48
C PRO A 47 13.41 8.83 2.83
N LEU A 48 13.99 7.67 2.56
CA LEU A 48 13.31 6.51 2.01
C LEU A 48 13.16 5.43 3.09
N ILE A 49 12.02 4.78 3.08
CA ILE A 49 11.74 3.60 3.89
C ILE A 49 11.73 2.34 3.03
N SER A 50 11.91 1.18 3.66
CA SER A 50 11.62 -0.11 3.04
C SER A 50 10.72 -0.98 3.90
N PHE A 51 9.86 -1.74 3.23
CA PHE A 51 8.95 -2.69 3.85
C PHE A 51 8.69 -3.90 2.92
N PRO A 52 8.35 -5.07 3.48
CA PRO A 52 8.08 -6.26 2.70
C PRO A 52 6.73 -6.18 1.98
N SER A 53 6.71 -6.61 0.73
CA SER A 53 5.53 -6.77 -0.11
C SER A 53 5.55 -8.15 -0.76
N TYR A 54 4.45 -8.89 -0.70
CA TYR A 54 4.34 -10.14 -1.45
C TYR A 54 4.16 -9.82 -2.93
N ASP A 55 5.07 -10.29 -3.79
CA ASP A 55 4.91 -10.18 -5.24
C ASP A 55 4.27 -11.48 -5.77
N PRO A 56 2.98 -11.46 -6.14
CA PRO A 56 2.27 -12.64 -6.62
C PRO A 56 2.80 -13.15 -7.96
N ARG A 57 3.52 -12.32 -8.73
CA ARG A 57 4.15 -12.73 -10.00
C ARG A 57 5.38 -13.60 -9.75
N LEU A 58 6.07 -13.36 -8.63
CA LEU A 58 7.28 -14.07 -8.23
C LEU A 58 7.02 -15.16 -7.18
N GLY A 59 5.84 -15.16 -6.55
CA GLY A 59 5.48 -16.10 -5.49
C GLY A 59 6.29 -15.91 -4.20
N ARG A 60 6.82 -14.70 -3.95
CA ARG A 60 7.71 -14.42 -2.81
C ARG A 60 7.62 -12.96 -2.37
N TYR A 61 8.07 -12.71 -1.14
CA TYR A 61 8.25 -11.35 -0.63
C TYR A 61 9.45 -10.65 -1.29
N VAL A 62 9.27 -9.36 -1.57
CA VAL A 62 10.28 -8.42 -2.05
C VAL A 62 10.21 -7.16 -1.19
N GLU A 63 11.33 -6.45 -1.05
CA GLU A 63 11.34 -5.14 -0.37
C GLU A 63 10.89 -4.05 -1.36
N ILE A 64 9.89 -3.27 -0.98
CA ILE A 64 9.53 -2.03 -1.66
C ILE A 64 10.29 -0.89 -0.98
N VAL A 65 10.84 0.02 -1.78
CA VAL A 65 11.42 1.27 -1.30
C VAL A 65 10.45 2.40 -1.64
N TYR A 66 10.12 3.23 -0.65
CA TYR A 66 9.14 4.29 -0.81
C TYR A 66 9.49 5.55 -0.03
N GLY A 67 8.98 6.70 -0.48
CA GLY A 67 9.20 7.98 0.18
C GLY A 67 8.54 8.01 1.56
N GLU A 68 9.28 8.43 2.59
CA GLU A 68 8.76 8.48 3.96
C GLU A 68 7.49 9.36 4.06
N LYS A 69 7.50 10.50 3.38
CA LYS A 69 6.37 11.43 3.36
C LYS A 69 5.19 10.87 2.58
N ASP A 70 5.44 10.32 1.38
CA ASP A 70 4.38 9.79 0.54
C ASP A 70 3.69 8.60 1.21
N PHE A 71 4.46 7.75 1.90
CA PHE A 71 3.91 6.69 2.75
C PHE A 71 3.00 7.23 3.85
N ALA A 72 3.46 8.24 4.60
CA ALA A 72 2.67 8.83 5.67
C ALA A 72 1.38 9.49 5.15
N ASP A 73 1.46 10.19 4.02
CA ASP A 73 0.31 10.83 3.38
C ASP A 73 -0.70 9.79 2.85
N ASP A 74 -0.22 8.68 2.28
CA ASP A 74 -1.07 7.61 1.75
C ASP A 74 -1.81 6.85 2.86
N ILE A 75 -1.11 6.46 3.94
CA ILE A 75 -1.75 5.83 5.10
C ILE A 75 -2.77 6.80 5.73
N GLN A 76 -2.46 8.10 5.82
CA GLN A 76 -3.40 9.08 6.36
C GLN A 76 -4.66 9.22 5.49
N LYS A 77 -4.54 9.20 4.16
CA LYS A 77 -5.72 9.21 3.25
C LYS A 77 -6.58 7.96 3.44
N LEU A 78 -5.97 6.78 3.60
CA LEU A 78 -6.69 5.54 3.87
C LEU A 78 -7.46 5.63 5.20
N ILE A 79 -6.79 6.13 6.26
CA ILE A 79 -7.42 6.38 7.57
C ILE A 79 -8.60 7.32 7.45
N ASP A 80 -8.41 8.48 6.81
CA ASP A 80 -9.45 9.50 6.68
C ASP A 80 -10.67 8.93 5.93
N THR A 81 -10.45 8.06 4.94
CA THR A 81 -11.52 7.37 4.20
C THR A 81 -12.26 6.33 5.04
N ILE A 82 -11.54 5.54 5.84
CA ILE A 82 -12.12 4.54 6.74
C ILE A 82 -12.92 5.22 7.85
N ASP A 83 -12.38 6.29 8.44
CA ASP A 83 -13.02 7.00 9.54
C ASP A 83 -14.21 7.84 9.06
N TYR A 84 -14.29 8.21 7.77
CA TYR A 84 -15.37 9.04 7.24
C TYR A 84 -16.73 8.34 7.30
N GLU A 85 -16.81 7.05 6.94
CA GLU A 85 -18.06 6.29 6.89
C GLU A 85 -17.93 4.97 7.66
N ASP A 86 -18.84 4.74 8.61
CA ASP A 86 -18.91 3.45 9.30
C ASP A 86 -19.42 2.37 8.33
N ARG A 87 -18.46 1.62 7.78
CA ARG A 87 -18.69 0.55 6.79
C ARG A 87 -18.39 -0.84 7.36
N GLY A 88 -18.13 -0.95 8.66
CA GLY A 88 -17.80 -2.23 9.31
C GLY A 88 -16.69 -3.00 8.60
N GLU A 89 -16.96 -4.26 8.26
CA GLU A 89 -16.00 -5.18 7.63
C GLU A 89 -15.56 -4.74 6.22
N GLU A 90 -16.38 -3.93 5.52
CA GLU A 90 -16.11 -3.47 4.16
C GLU A 90 -15.27 -2.18 4.12
N ALA A 91 -14.92 -1.60 5.27
CA ALA A 91 -14.25 -0.30 5.33
C ALA A 91 -12.92 -0.28 4.56
N PHE A 92 -12.09 -1.32 4.70
CA PHE A 92 -10.82 -1.40 3.98
C PHE A 92 -10.99 -1.60 2.46
N TYR A 93 -11.96 -2.42 2.04
CA TYR A 93 -12.27 -2.59 0.62
C TYR A 93 -12.81 -1.31 -0.03
N TYR A 94 -13.60 -0.53 0.72
CA TYR A 94 -14.06 0.78 0.28
C TYR A 94 -12.91 1.78 0.19
N ALA A 95 -12.07 1.87 1.23
CA ALA A 95 -10.90 2.76 1.22
C ALA A 95 -9.94 2.43 0.08
N PHE A 96 -9.71 1.15 -0.19
CA PHE A 96 -8.96 0.69 -1.36
C PHE A 96 -9.56 1.20 -2.69
N ASP A 97 -10.87 1.03 -2.88
CA ASP A 97 -11.52 1.47 -4.11
C ASP A 97 -11.42 2.98 -4.33
N VAL A 98 -11.62 3.77 -3.27
CA VAL A 98 -11.49 5.23 -3.31
C VAL A 98 -10.06 5.61 -3.67
N PHE A 99 -9.08 5.04 -2.97
CA PHE A 99 -7.67 5.32 -3.18
C PHE A 99 -7.22 4.97 -4.61
N VAL A 100 -7.59 3.78 -5.11
CA VAL A 100 -7.27 3.35 -6.47
C VAL A 100 -7.98 4.22 -7.52
N THR A 101 -9.22 4.65 -7.26
CA THR A 101 -9.93 5.56 -8.16
C THR A 101 -9.23 6.91 -8.25
N GLU A 102 -8.79 7.47 -7.13
CA GLU A 102 -8.02 8.72 -7.10
C GLU A 102 -6.69 8.58 -7.85
N HIS A 103 -5.94 7.48 -7.61
CA HIS A 103 -4.71 7.18 -8.33
C HIS A 103 -4.92 7.09 -9.85
N ILE A 104 -5.96 6.37 -10.28
CA ILE A 104 -6.32 6.27 -11.70
C ILE A 104 -6.70 7.63 -12.27
N ASN A 105 -7.41 8.48 -11.53
CA ASN A 105 -7.78 9.82 -11.99
C ASN A 105 -6.56 10.73 -12.16
N GLU A 106 -5.53 10.56 -11.32
CA GLU A 106 -4.29 11.34 -11.39
C GLU A 106 -3.38 10.87 -12.54
N PHE A 107 -3.18 9.56 -12.67
CA PHE A 107 -2.20 8.98 -13.61
C PHE A 107 -2.81 8.41 -14.89
N ASN A 108 -4.14 8.38 -15.01
CA ASN A 108 -4.90 7.69 -16.07
C ASN A 108 -4.60 6.18 -16.21
N ARG A 109 -3.97 5.58 -15.20
CA ARG A 109 -3.57 4.17 -15.19
C ARG A 109 -3.32 3.67 -13.76
N LEU A 110 -3.35 2.36 -13.61
CA LEU A 110 -2.85 1.62 -12.46
C LEU A 110 -1.85 0.58 -12.96
N ILE A 111 -0.59 0.65 -12.53
CA ILE A 111 0.40 -0.38 -12.85
C ILE A 111 0.50 -1.39 -11.69
N ASP A 112 0.91 -2.61 -12.00
CA ASP A 112 1.05 -3.70 -11.02
C ASP A 112 1.93 -3.35 -9.81
N THR A 113 3.04 -2.64 -9.99
CA THR A 113 3.89 -2.21 -8.86
C THR A 113 3.19 -1.21 -7.93
N ASP A 114 2.40 -0.29 -8.47
CA ASP A 114 1.61 0.66 -7.67
C ASP A 114 0.53 -0.10 -6.89
N LEU A 115 -0.14 -1.04 -7.57
CA LEU A 115 -1.15 -1.88 -6.93
C LEU A 115 -0.57 -2.66 -5.75
N PHE A 116 0.57 -3.34 -5.94
CA PHE A 116 1.18 -4.14 -4.86
C PHE A 116 1.64 -3.28 -3.69
N ARG A 117 2.13 -2.06 -3.97
CA ARG A 117 2.43 -1.07 -2.93
C ARG A 117 1.18 -0.71 -2.12
N ILE A 118 0.10 -0.29 -2.79
CA ILE A 118 -1.16 0.11 -2.15
C ILE A 118 -1.72 -1.04 -1.28
N ILE A 119 -1.71 -2.26 -1.80
CA ILE A 119 -2.19 -3.42 -1.04
C ILE A 119 -1.28 -3.71 0.17
N SER A 120 0.04 -3.56 0.02
CA SER A 120 0.99 -3.77 1.12
C SER A 120 0.81 -2.73 2.22
N GLU A 121 0.53 -1.48 1.88
CA GLU A 121 0.17 -0.42 2.83
C GLU A 121 -1.09 -0.77 3.63
N ILE A 122 -2.12 -1.29 2.96
CA ILE A 122 -3.33 -1.78 3.63
C ILE A 122 -3.01 -2.95 4.57
N ILE A 123 -2.22 -3.92 4.14
CA ILE A 123 -1.83 -5.07 4.98
C ILE A 123 -1.02 -4.61 6.20
N LEU A 124 -0.06 -3.68 6.02
CA LEU A 124 0.70 -3.11 7.13
C LEU A 124 -0.21 -2.38 8.13
N MET A 125 -1.21 -1.66 7.63
CA MET A 125 -2.20 -0.99 8.47
C MET A 125 -3.04 -2.01 9.25
N MET A 126 -3.54 -3.07 8.59
CA MET A 126 -4.28 -4.15 9.25
C MET A 126 -3.43 -4.84 10.33
N GLU A 127 -2.16 -5.16 10.03
CA GLU A 127 -1.24 -5.79 10.96
C GLU A 127 -0.97 -4.90 12.18
N ALA A 128 -0.74 -3.61 11.96
CA ALA A 128 -0.47 -2.66 13.02
C ALA A 128 -1.70 -2.45 13.93
N ILE A 129 -2.91 -2.42 13.36
CA ILE A 129 -4.17 -2.33 14.11
C ILE A 129 -4.40 -3.60 14.94
N LEU A 130 -4.20 -4.78 14.35
CA LEU A 130 -4.33 -6.07 15.04
C LEU A 130 -3.36 -6.14 16.23
N LYS A 131 -2.10 -5.77 16.00
CA LYS A 131 -1.07 -5.70 17.05
C LYS A 131 -1.41 -4.68 18.12
N ALA A 132 -1.99 -3.54 17.76
CA ALA A 132 -2.40 -2.53 18.74
C ALA A 132 -3.50 -3.06 19.66
N ARG A 133 -4.56 -3.66 19.08
CA ARG A 133 -5.80 -4.03 19.77
C ARG A 133 -5.72 -5.36 20.53
N VAL A 134 -5.14 -6.39 19.92
CA VAL A 134 -5.16 -7.76 20.46
C VAL A 134 -3.77 -8.37 20.64
N LYS A 135 -2.69 -7.63 20.33
CA LYS A 135 -1.29 -8.06 20.47
C LYS A 135 -0.91 -9.27 19.59
N GLU A 136 -1.66 -9.49 18.51
CA GLU A 136 -1.42 -10.54 17.52
C GLU A 136 -0.77 -9.98 16.25
N GLN A 137 -0.26 -10.87 15.41
CA GLN A 137 0.25 -10.57 14.08
C GLN A 137 -0.58 -11.31 13.04
N LEU A 138 -0.71 -10.73 11.85
CA LEU A 138 -1.35 -11.41 10.73
C LEU A 138 -0.48 -12.62 10.32
N PRO A 139 -1.04 -13.84 10.27
CA PRO A 139 -0.36 -14.98 9.68
C PRO A 139 0.10 -14.69 8.26
N GLU A 140 1.25 -15.24 7.88
CA GLU A 140 1.81 -15.02 6.53
C GLU A 140 0.86 -15.49 5.42
N GLN A 141 0.13 -16.59 5.64
CA GLN A 141 -0.87 -17.05 4.68
C GLN A 141 -2.01 -16.04 4.51
N ASP A 142 -2.49 -15.44 5.61
CA ASP A 142 -3.56 -14.45 5.56
C ASP A 142 -3.12 -13.20 4.79
N LYS A 143 -1.86 -12.77 4.92
CA LYS A 143 -1.30 -11.66 4.12
C LYS A 143 -1.34 -11.97 2.62
N ILE A 144 -0.98 -13.19 2.24
CA ILE A 144 -1.00 -13.67 0.85
C ILE A 144 -2.45 -13.73 0.33
N ASP A 145 -3.38 -14.25 1.14
CA ASP A 145 -4.78 -14.36 0.76
C ASP A 145 -5.45 -12.98 0.61
N ILE A 146 -5.13 -12.04 1.51
CA ILE A 146 -5.54 -10.63 1.40
C ILE A 146 -4.98 -10.01 0.11
N MET A 147 -3.70 -10.23 -0.19
CA MET A 147 -3.08 -9.75 -1.43
C MET A 147 -3.84 -10.24 -2.67
N HIS A 148 -4.13 -11.54 -2.74
CA HIS A 148 -4.91 -12.11 -3.84
C HIS A 148 -6.34 -11.56 -3.91
N SER A 149 -6.99 -11.33 -2.76
CA SER A 149 -8.33 -10.74 -2.70
C SER A 149 -8.38 -9.34 -3.34
N TYR A 150 -7.45 -8.46 -2.97
CA TYR A 150 -7.40 -7.10 -3.55
C TYR A 150 -7.00 -7.09 -5.03
N ILE A 151 -6.15 -8.01 -5.46
CA ILE A 151 -5.85 -8.19 -6.89
C ILE A 151 -7.12 -8.60 -7.64
N ASN A 152 -7.85 -9.62 -7.17
CA ASN A 152 -9.09 -10.07 -7.80
C ASN A 152 -10.14 -8.95 -7.87
N ARG A 153 -10.25 -8.15 -6.80
CA ARG A 153 -11.08 -6.94 -6.79
C ARG A 153 -10.66 -5.94 -7.86
N THR A 154 -9.35 -5.72 -8.02
CA THR A 154 -8.79 -4.84 -9.05
C THR A 154 -9.11 -5.32 -10.46
N LEU A 155 -8.94 -6.62 -10.71
CA LEU A 155 -9.28 -7.22 -12.00
C LEU A 155 -10.78 -7.14 -12.30
N THR A 156 -11.62 -7.13 -11.28
CA THR A 156 -13.08 -6.99 -11.45
C THR A 156 -13.49 -5.54 -11.71
N LYS A 157 -12.94 -4.57 -10.98
CA LYS A 157 -13.38 -3.16 -11.01
C LYS A 157 -12.58 -2.24 -11.91
N PHE A 158 -11.28 -2.48 -12.03
CA PHE A 158 -10.32 -1.54 -12.60
C PHE A 158 -9.51 -2.13 -13.78
N ALA A 159 -9.91 -3.29 -14.31
CA ALA A 159 -9.19 -3.97 -15.41
C ALA A 159 -8.96 -3.08 -16.64
N ASN A 160 -9.88 -2.17 -16.96
CA ASN A 160 -9.76 -1.25 -18.08
C ASN A 160 -8.65 -0.19 -17.91
N ASN A 161 -8.16 0.00 -16.70
CA ASN A 161 -7.09 0.94 -16.36
C ASN A 161 -5.85 0.21 -15.82
N PHE A 162 -5.87 -1.12 -15.72
CA PHE A 162 -4.80 -1.92 -15.15
C PHE A 162 -3.76 -2.33 -16.20
N TYR A 163 -2.48 -2.15 -15.86
CA TYR A 163 -1.34 -2.48 -16.70
C TYR A 163 -0.34 -3.37 -15.95
N ILE A 164 0.15 -4.39 -16.65
CA ILE A 164 1.19 -5.29 -16.16
C ILE A 164 2.53 -4.82 -16.70
N THR A 165 3.54 -4.75 -15.82
CA THR A 165 4.92 -4.52 -16.20
C THR A 165 5.50 -5.80 -16.79
N LYS A 166 5.92 -5.75 -18.05
CA LYS A 166 6.66 -6.81 -18.74
C LYS A 166 8.06 -6.34 -19.06
N TYR A 167 8.94 -7.29 -19.34
CA TYR A 167 10.33 -7.02 -19.69
C TYR A 167 10.64 -7.59 -21.07
N ARG A 168 11.33 -6.80 -21.89
CA ARG A 168 11.83 -7.25 -23.19
C ARG A 168 13.33 -7.03 -23.25
N ARG A 169 14.00 -7.89 -24.01
CA ARG A 169 15.42 -7.71 -24.31
C ARG A 169 15.53 -6.66 -25.42
N SER A 170 16.27 -5.59 -25.14
CA SER A 170 16.61 -4.53 -26.06
C SER A 170 18.13 -4.42 -26.08
N ASN A 171 18.76 -4.90 -27.16
CA ASN A 171 20.21 -5.09 -27.26
C ASN A 171 20.76 -5.95 -26.09
N PHE A 172 21.64 -5.37 -25.27
CA PHE A 172 22.24 -5.99 -24.09
C PHE A 172 21.49 -5.66 -22.79
N ASN A 173 20.42 -4.87 -22.85
CA ASN A 173 19.65 -4.43 -21.69
C ASN A 173 18.29 -5.12 -21.62
N ILE A 174 17.76 -5.21 -20.40
CA ILE A 174 16.38 -5.58 -20.14
C ILE A 174 15.61 -4.29 -19.90
N GLU A 175 14.61 -4.02 -20.74
CA GLU A 175 13.79 -2.80 -20.65
C GLU A 175 12.37 -3.15 -20.20
N PRO A 176 11.81 -2.43 -19.21
CA PRO A 176 10.41 -2.57 -18.84
C PRO A 176 9.50 -1.94 -19.91
N TYR A 177 8.34 -2.54 -20.13
CA TYR A 177 7.24 -1.97 -20.91
C TYR A 177 5.90 -2.38 -20.29
N LEU A 178 4.88 -1.54 -20.47
CA LEU A 178 3.56 -1.78 -19.92
C LEU A 178 2.65 -2.44 -20.94
N VAL A 179 1.90 -3.43 -20.50
CA VAL A 179 0.84 -4.08 -21.30
C VAL A 179 -0.47 -3.95 -20.56
N LYS A 180 -1.51 -3.50 -21.25
CA LYS A 180 -2.85 -3.40 -20.66
C LYS A 180 -3.38 -4.80 -20.35
N TYR A 181 -3.92 -4.98 -19.15
CA TYR A 181 -4.40 -6.30 -18.71
C TYR A 181 -5.43 -6.90 -19.66
N SER A 182 -6.36 -6.09 -20.15
CA SER A 182 -7.40 -6.50 -21.12
C SER A 182 -6.84 -7.11 -22.40
N ASP A 183 -5.61 -6.75 -22.78
CA ASP A 183 -4.98 -7.25 -24.01
C ASP A 183 -4.28 -8.60 -23.78
N THR A 184 -4.13 -9.03 -22.53
CA THR A 184 -3.47 -10.28 -22.15
C THR A 184 -4.42 -11.45 -21.93
N VAL A 185 -5.73 -11.20 -21.77
CA VAL A 185 -6.76 -12.22 -21.49
C VAL A 185 -7.51 -12.63 -22.76
N ARG A 186 -6.85 -12.56 -23.93
CA ARG A 186 -7.41 -13.02 -25.22
C ARG A 186 -7.08 -14.48 -25.48
#